data_AF-A0A1T5ABN4-F1
#
_entry.id   AF-A0A1T5ABN4-F1
#
_cell.length_a   1.000
_cell.length_b   1.000
_cell.length_c   1.000
_cell.angle_alpha   90.00
_cell.angle_beta   90.00
_cell.angle_gamma   90.00
#
_symmetry.space_group_name_H-M   'P 1'
#
loop_
_entity.id
_entity.type
_entity.pdbx_description
1 polymer ?
#
loop_
_entity_poly.entity_id
_entity_poly.type
_entity_poly.pdbx_seq_one_letter_code
_entity_poly.pdbx_strand_id
1 'polypeptide(L)'
;MANGFKAGSYTGTGAAITIELGWVPDFVIVWNATDGDARWEWFNGMGAADALAIANHDSTQLSLITSNGIDAFTGTAGDKSAGFTVGSALSESAKVFRYAAFRAVD
;
A
#
# COMPACT_ATOMS: atom_id res chain seq x y z
N MET A 1 -20.43 -8.64 11.35
CA MET A 1 -19.52 -7.49 11.48
C MET A 1 -18.64 -7.46 10.25
N ALA A 2 -18.62 -6.37 9.49
CA ALA A 2 -17.67 -6.24 8.39
C ALA A 2 -16.25 -6.26 8.97
N ASN A 3 -15.37 -7.11 8.44
CA ASN A 3 -14.01 -7.21 8.94
C ASN A 3 -13.26 -5.93 8.56
N GLY A 4 -13.05 -5.01 9.50
CA GLY A 4 -12.38 -3.71 9.29
C GLY A 4 -10.87 -3.81 9.08
N PHE A 5 -10.37 -5.02 8.83
CA PHE A 5 -8.96 -5.34 8.71
C PHE A 5 -8.74 -6.43 7.66
N LYS A 6 -7.74 -6.24 6.79
CA LYS A 6 -7.20 -7.28 5.90
C LYS A 6 -5.68 -7.14 5.84
N ALA A 7 -4.99 -8.26 5.92
CA ALA A 7 -3.54 -8.33 5.69
C ALA A 7 -3.24 -9.42 4.68
N GLY A 8 -2.10 -9.28 3.99
CA GLY A 8 -1.68 -10.23 2.97
C GLY A 8 -0.29 -9.94 2.46
N SER A 9 0.06 -10.59 1.35
CA SER A 9 1.32 -10.39 0.65
C SER A 9 1.13 -10.40 -0.85
N TYR A 10 2.05 -9.78 -1.57
CA TYR A 10 2.14 -9.85 -3.02
C TYR A 10 3.61 -9.90 -3.45
N THR A 11 3.85 -10.42 -4.65
CA THR A 11 5.16 -10.38 -5.29
C THR A 11 5.20 -9.20 -6.25
N GLY A 12 6.19 -8.32 -6.11
CA GLY A 12 6.38 -7.17 -6.98
C GLY A 12 6.71 -7.58 -8.41
N THR A 13 6.31 -6.73 -9.35
CA THR A 13 6.41 -6.96 -10.81
C THR A 13 7.25 -5.91 -11.53
N GLY A 14 7.79 -4.92 -10.82
CA GLY A 14 8.38 -3.70 -11.37
C GLY A 14 7.35 -2.66 -11.83
N ALA A 15 6.05 -2.96 -11.72
CA ALA A 15 4.94 -2.11 -12.13
C ALA A 15 3.92 -1.92 -10.99
N ALA A 16 3.01 -0.96 -11.15
CA ALA A 16 1.94 -0.75 -10.18
C ALA A 16 1.06 -2.01 -10.02
N ILE A 17 0.66 -2.32 -8.79
CA ILE A 17 -0.17 -3.48 -8.46
C ILE A 17 -1.40 -3.02 -7.69
N THR A 18 -2.58 -3.47 -8.13
CA THR A 18 -3.84 -3.27 -7.40
C THR A 18 -4.10 -4.44 -6.46
N ILE A 19 -4.36 -4.14 -5.19
CA ILE A 19 -4.77 -5.10 -4.16
C ILE A 19 -6.25 -4.90 -3.86
N GLU A 20 -7.04 -5.94 -4.12
CA GLU A 20 -8.50 -5.92 -3.95
C GLU A 20 -8.89 -6.34 -2.52
N LEU A 21 -9.57 -5.45 -1.82
CA LEU A 21 -10.03 -5.65 -0.43
C LEU A 21 -11.56 -5.78 -0.33
N GLY A 22 -12.31 -5.36 -1.35
CA GLY A 22 -13.77 -5.21 -1.28
C GLY A 22 -14.22 -3.87 -0.67
N TRP A 23 -13.29 -3.01 -0.27
CA TRP A 23 -13.51 -1.69 0.30
C TRP A 23 -12.27 -0.83 0.09
N VAL A 24 -12.45 0.49 0.00
CA VAL A 24 -11.33 1.44 0.00
C VAL A 24 -10.83 1.60 1.44
N PRO A 25 -9.53 1.40 1.71
CA PRO A 25 -9.01 1.53 3.05
C PRO A 25 -8.85 2.95 3.54
N ASP A 26 -8.87 3.12 4.87
CA ASP A 26 -8.60 4.39 5.54
C ASP A 26 -7.13 4.51 5.96
N PHE A 27 -6.48 3.37 6.19
CA PHE A 27 -5.05 3.28 6.47
C PHE A 27 -4.46 2.02 5.83
N VAL A 28 -3.30 2.17 5.20
CA VAL A 28 -2.52 1.08 4.62
C VAL A 28 -1.08 1.22 5.09
N ILE A 29 -0.51 0.10 5.52
CA ILE A 29 0.92 -0.06 5.71
C ILE A 29 1.41 -1.18 4.78
N VAL A 30 2.51 -0.93 4.07
CA VAL A 30 3.20 -1.88 3.20
C VAL A 30 4.67 -1.95 3.61
N TRP A 31 5.29 -3.13 3.59
CA TRP A 31 6.73 -3.25 3.82
C TRP A 31 7.36 -4.32 2.93
N ASN A 32 8.62 -4.09 2.54
CA ASN A 32 9.43 -5.05 1.81
C ASN A 32 9.85 -6.17 2.79
N ALA A 33 9.23 -7.34 2.66
CA ALA A 33 9.53 -8.49 3.50
C ALA A 33 10.75 -9.28 3.01
N THR A 34 11.21 -9.05 1.77
CA THR A 34 12.41 -9.68 1.23
C THR A 34 13.67 -9.01 1.75
N ASP A 35 13.77 -7.68 1.66
CA ASP A 35 15.00 -6.96 2.01
C ASP A 35 14.92 -6.26 3.38
N GLY A 36 13.70 -5.96 3.89
CA GLY A 36 13.52 -5.35 5.21
C GLY A 36 13.97 -3.89 5.31
N ASP A 37 14.09 -3.21 4.18
CA ASP A 37 14.67 -1.87 4.03
C ASP A 37 13.63 -0.75 3.91
N ALA A 38 12.40 -1.07 3.51
CA ALA A 38 11.32 -0.11 3.30
C ALA A 38 10.00 -0.50 3.99
N ARG A 39 9.39 0.47 4.68
CA ARG A 39 8.01 0.44 5.19
C ARG A 39 7.32 1.74 4.82
N TRP A 40 6.19 1.68 4.13
CA TRP A 40 5.45 2.86 3.68
C TRP A 40 4.05 2.83 4.27
N GLU A 41 3.56 4.00 4.66
CA GLU A 41 2.25 4.22 5.26
C GLU A 41 1.44 5.19 4.43
N TRP A 42 0.15 4.94 4.29
CA TRP A 42 -0.76 5.79 3.56
C TRP A 42 -2.08 5.91 4.30
N PHE A 43 -2.65 7.11 4.25
CA PHE A 43 -3.93 7.44 4.83
C PHE A 43 -4.87 7.92 3.73
N ASN A 44 -6.15 7.55 3.85
CA ASN A 44 -7.17 8.03 2.94
C ASN A 44 -7.25 9.57 2.95
N GLY A 45 -7.33 10.16 1.76
CA GLY A 45 -7.28 11.60 1.55
C GLY A 45 -5.88 12.19 1.30
N MET A 46 -4.82 11.38 1.35
CA MET A 46 -3.50 11.78 0.81
C MET A 46 -3.57 12.03 -0.71
N GLY A 47 -2.60 12.78 -1.23
CA GLY A 47 -2.48 13.02 -2.67
C GLY A 47 -2.24 11.73 -3.46
N ALA A 48 -2.41 11.83 -4.77
CA ALA A 48 -2.23 10.67 -5.65
C ALA A 48 -0.76 10.21 -5.62
N ALA A 49 -0.56 8.91 -5.44
CA ALA A 49 0.72 8.24 -5.32
C ALA A 49 1.60 8.79 -4.17
N ASP A 50 0.97 9.31 -3.12
CA ASP A 50 1.66 9.74 -1.90
C ASP A 50 1.86 8.56 -0.93
N ALA A 51 2.85 8.67 -0.05
CA ALA A 51 3.02 7.81 1.13
C ALA A 51 4.00 8.45 2.12
N LEU A 52 3.93 8.04 3.39
CA LEU A 52 4.98 8.27 4.37
C LEU A 52 5.94 7.08 4.33
N ALA A 53 7.15 7.29 3.86
CA ALA A 53 8.19 6.26 3.84
C ALA A 53 9.00 6.28 5.13
N ILE A 54 9.27 5.08 5.64
CA ILE A 54 10.08 4.78 6.81
C ILE A 54 11.21 3.85 6.34
N ALA A 55 12.44 4.36 6.39
CA ALA A 55 13.64 3.59 6.07
C ALA A 55 14.29 3.05 7.34
N ASN A 56 14.88 1.85 7.27
CA ASN A 56 15.60 1.29 8.40
C ASN A 56 17.02 1.88 8.48
N HIS A 57 17.37 2.48 9.63
CA HIS A 57 18.75 2.86 9.99
C HIS A 57 19.44 3.83 9.01
N ASP A 58 18.76 4.91 8.61
CA ASP A 58 19.33 6.06 7.88
C ASP A 58 19.20 7.35 8.72
N SER A 59 19.93 8.40 8.35
CA SER A 59 19.79 9.77 8.86
C SER A 59 18.52 10.49 8.36
N THR A 60 17.92 9.99 7.26
CA THR A 60 16.61 10.43 6.73
C THR A 60 15.56 9.34 6.91
N GLN A 61 15.24 9.00 8.15
CA GLN A 61 14.36 7.87 8.50
C GLN A 61 12.92 8.04 8.02
N LEU A 62 12.45 9.28 7.89
CA LEU A 62 11.08 9.61 7.51
C LEU A 62 11.09 10.55 6.31
N SER A 63 10.34 10.21 5.27
CA SER A 63 10.17 11.08 4.09
C SER A 63 8.74 11.01 3.57
N LEU A 64 8.29 12.14 3.02
CA LEU A 64 7.06 12.19 2.23
C LEU A 64 7.40 11.75 0.81
N ILE A 65 6.77 10.69 0.35
CA ILE A 65 6.76 10.27 -1.04
C ILE A 65 5.62 10.99 -1.72
N THR A 66 5.93 11.60 -2.88
CA THR A 66 4.95 12.32 -3.71
C THR A 66 4.82 11.72 -5.12
N SER A 67 5.32 10.51 -5.32
CA SER A 67 5.20 9.73 -6.56
C SER A 67 5.46 8.25 -6.30
N ASN A 68 4.78 7.37 -7.05
CA ASN A 68 4.89 5.90 -6.92
C ASN A 68 4.54 5.35 -5.51
N GLY A 69 3.80 6.10 -4.70
CA GLY A 69 3.26 5.71 -3.41
C GLY A 69 2.02 4.84 -3.51
N ILE A 70 0.99 5.16 -2.73
CA ILE A 70 -0.22 4.35 -2.61
C ILE A 70 -1.41 5.21 -3.04
N ASP A 71 -2.30 4.62 -3.83
CA ASP A 71 -3.55 5.24 -4.26
C ASP A 71 -4.75 4.46 -3.76
N ALA A 72 -5.81 5.17 -3.39
CA ALA A 72 -7.13 4.58 -3.22
C ALA A 72 -7.60 3.98 -4.55
N PHE A 73 -8.18 2.78 -4.51
CA PHE A 73 -8.79 2.16 -5.69
C PHE A 73 -10.27 1.88 -5.43
N THR A 74 -11.15 2.61 -6.11
CA THR A 74 -12.61 2.52 -5.90
C THR A 74 -13.25 1.28 -6.51
N GLY A 75 -12.46 0.44 -7.21
CA GLY A 75 -12.97 -0.68 -7.98
C GLY A 75 -13.35 -0.29 -9.41
N THR A 76 -13.52 -1.31 -10.24
CA THR A 76 -14.07 -1.21 -11.61
C THR A 76 -15.33 -2.05 -11.67
N ALA A 77 -16.46 -1.46 -12.06
CA ALA A 77 -17.74 -2.15 -12.09
C ALA A 77 -17.67 -3.44 -12.94
N GLY A 78 -17.96 -4.58 -12.31
CA GLY A 78 -17.99 -5.90 -12.97
C GLY A 78 -16.64 -6.59 -13.18
N ASP A 79 -15.53 -6.01 -12.69
CA ASP A 79 -14.19 -6.56 -12.86
C ASP A 79 -13.46 -6.65 -11.51
N LYS A 80 -12.94 -5.52 -11.02
CA LYS A 80 -12.14 -5.47 -9.80
C LYS A 80 -12.89 -4.84 -8.63
N SER A 81 -12.74 -5.44 -7.47
CA SER A 81 -13.25 -4.91 -6.21
C SER A 81 -12.42 -3.73 -5.70
N ALA A 82 -13.02 -2.87 -4.87
CA ALA A 82 -12.32 -1.75 -4.24
C ALA A 82 -11.14 -2.19 -3.36
N GLY A 83 -10.17 -1.31 -3.16
CA GLY A 83 -8.94 -1.57 -2.43
C GLY A 83 -7.95 -0.41 -2.56
N PHE A 84 -6.70 -0.74 -2.87
CA PHE A 84 -5.63 0.24 -3.10
C PHE A 84 -4.70 -0.21 -4.23
N THR A 85 -3.98 0.74 -4.83
CA THR A 85 -2.91 0.46 -5.80
C THR A 85 -1.59 0.92 -5.20
N VAL A 86 -0.57 0.06 -5.26
CA VAL A 86 0.81 0.42 -4.92
C VAL A 86 1.56 0.79 -6.19
N GLY A 87 2.39 1.82 -6.14
CA GLY A 87 3.30 2.18 -7.22
C GLY A 87 4.50 1.25 -7.33
N SER A 88 5.32 1.45 -8.37
CA SER A 88 6.46 0.58 -8.71
C SER A 88 7.53 0.53 -7.61
N ALA A 89 7.66 1.58 -6.80
CA ALA A 89 8.58 1.61 -5.66
C ALA A 89 8.22 0.60 -4.56
N LEU A 90 6.93 0.27 -4.42
CA LEU A 90 6.41 -0.77 -3.53
C LEU A 90 6.11 -2.07 -4.28
N SER A 91 6.71 -2.26 -5.45
CA SER A 91 6.49 -3.41 -6.33
C SER A 91 7.78 -3.77 -7.06
N GLU A 92 8.91 -3.77 -6.35
CA GLU A 92 10.17 -4.21 -6.94
C GLU A 92 10.07 -5.67 -7.43
N SER A 93 10.54 -5.92 -8.65
CA SER A 93 10.38 -7.22 -9.31
C SER A 93 10.98 -8.35 -8.48
N ALA A 94 10.21 -9.44 -8.33
CA ALA A 94 10.57 -10.64 -7.57
C ALA A 94 10.75 -10.44 -6.05
N LYS A 95 10.46 -9.25 -5.51
CA LYS A 95 10.44 -9.01 -4.06
C LYS A 95 9.06 -9.29 -3.49
N VAL A 96 9.02 -9.80 -2.26
CA VAL A 96 7.77 -10.05 -1.54
C VAL A 96 7.49 -8.87 -0.63
N PHE A 97 6.33 -8.26 -0.81
CA PHE A 97 5.81 -7.23 0.05
C PHE A 97 4.68 -7.79 0.89
N ARG A 98 4.53 -7.27 2.10
CA ARG A 98 3.39 -7.53 2.97
C ARG A 98 2.63 -6.24 3.21
N TYR A 99 1.33 -6.38 3.43
CA TYR A 99 0.47 -5.25 3.76
C TYR A 99 -0.45 -5.55 4.94
N ALA A 100 -0.84 -4.50 5.62
CA ALA A 100 -2.01 -4.47 6.49
C ALA A 100 -2.85 -3.24 6.14
N ALA A 101 -4.14 -3.47 5.93
CA ALA A 101 -5.11 -2.44 5.56
C ALA A 101 -6.22 -2.40 6.61
N PHE A 102 -6.63 -1.19 6.96
CA PHE A 102 -7.65 -0.92 7.98
C PHE A 102 -8.73 0.00 7.43
N ARG A 103 -9.99 -0.28 7.78
CA ARG A 103 -11.14 0.59 7.56
C ARG A 103 -11.59 1.14 8.91
N ALA A 104 -11.98 2.40 8.96
CA ALA A 104 -12.73 2.94 10.08
C ALA A 104 -13.98 2.06 10.32
N VAL A 105 -14.17 1.66 11.58
CA VAL A 105 -15.39 1.00 12.03
C VAL A 105 -16.24 2.06 12.71
N ASP A 106 -17.31 2.47 12.03
CA ASP A 106 -18.38 3.27 12.64
C ASP A 106 -19.22 2.41 13.60
#